data_AF-A0A536RIZ9-F1
#
_entry.id   AF-A0A536RIZ9-F1
#
_cell.length_a   1.000
_cell.length_b   1.000
_cell.length_c   1.000
_cell.angle_alpha   90.00
_cell.angle_beta   90.00
_cell.angle_gamma   90.00
#
_symmetry.space_group_name_H-M   'P 1'
#
loop_
_entity.id
_entity.type
_entity.pdbx_description
1 polymer ?
#
loop_
_entity_poly.entity_id
_entity_poly.type
_entity_poly.pdbx_seq_one_letter_code
_entity_poly.pdbx_strand_id
1 'polypeptide(L)'
;MEQEHTQATLAPKLAKEEGELEWSLGAKEIDRRVRALQPWPGATLPTPRGRAKVLAGHIEGDRYVPEVMQLPGKRPAAAKQVLGDA
;
A
#
# COMPACT_ATOMS: atom_id res chain seq x y z
N MET A 1 35.03 -3.59 -14.59
CA MET A 1 33.87 -4.20 -15.24
C MET A 1 32.91 -3.09 -15.61
N GLU A 2 32.39 -3.09 -16.83
CA GLU A 2 31.47 -2.07 -17.34
C GLU A 2 30.02 -2.58 -17.28
N GLN A 3 29.07 -1.66 -17.21
CA GLN A 3 27.64 -1.98 -17.20
C GLN A 3 27.17 -2.41 -18.60
N GLU A 4 26.38 -3.49 -18.69
CA GLU A 4 25.70 -3.89 -19.91
C GLU A 4 24.46 -3.00 -20.14
N HIS A 5 24.59 -1.98 -20.98
CA HIS A 5 23.59 -0.92 -21.12
C HIS A 5 22.24 -1.41 -21.66
N THR A 6 22.21 -2.54 -22.38
CA THR A 6 20.99 -3.19 -22.89
C THR A 6 20.09 -3.75 -21.79
N GLN A 7 20.62 -4.02 -20.59
CA GLN A 7 19.84 -4.49 -19.44
C GLN A 7 19.45 -3.36 -18.47
N ALA A 8 19.83 -2.12 -18.77
CA ALA A 8 19.57 -0.98 -17.89
C ALA A 8 18.08 -0.58 -17.93
N THR A 9 17.50 -0.35 -16.75
CA THR A 9 16.16 0.23 -16.58
C THR A 9 16.22 1.44 -15.65
N LEU A 10 15.32 2.40 -15.83
CA LEU A 10 15.24 3.58 -14.97
C LEU A 10 14.21 3.38 -13.84
N ALA A 11 14.59 3.76 -12.63
CA ALA A 11 13.69 3.90 -11.49
C ALA A 11 13.40 5.39 -11.27
N PRO A 12 12.28 5.93 -11.76
CA PRO A 12 11.94 7.33 -11.56
C PRO A 12 11.67 7.63 -10.08
N LYS A 13 11.70 8.92 -9.72
CA LYS A 13 11.31 9.35 -8.38
C LYS A 13 9.84 9.04 -8.16
N LEU A 14 9.54 8.52 -6.97
CA LEU A 14 8.18 8.26 -6.55
C LEU A 14 7.38 9.57 -6.45
N ALA A 15 6.11 9.53 -6.84
CA ALA A 15 5.13 10.59 -6.69
C ALA A 15 4.12 10.23 -5.58
N LYS A 16 3.41 11.22 -5.04
CA LYS A 16 2.47 10.99 -3.94
C LYS A 16 1.28 10.14 -4.38
N GLU A 17 0.82 10.37 -5.60
CA GLU A 17 -0.35 9.76 -6.23
C GLU A 17 -0.16 8.25 -6.42
N GLU A 18 1.09 7.77 -6.55
CA GLU A 18 1.39 6.33 -6.63
C GLU A 18 1.04 5.59 -5.34
N GLY A 19 0.95 6.30 -4.23
CA GLY A 19 0.47 5.81 -2.94
C GLY A 19 -1.06 5.68 -2.84
N GLU A 20 -1.82 6.17 -3.83
CA GLU A 20 -3.28 6.09 -3.83
C GLU A 20 -3.74 4.80 -4.54
N LEU A 21 -3.94 3.74 -3.77
CA LEU A 21 -4.32 2.42 -4.27
C LEU A 21 -5.85 2.25 -4.30
N GLU A 22 -6.31 1.29 -5.10
CA GLU A 22 -7.72 0.92 -5.19
C GLU A 22 -7.92 -0.57 -4.92
N TRP A 23 -9.06 -0.95 -4.33
CA TRP A 23 -9.38 -2.36 -4.03
C TRP A 23 -9.57 -3.23 -5.28
N SER A 24 -9.75 -2.61 -6.44
CA SER A 24 -9.79 -3.30 -7.72
C SER A 24 -8.43 -3.84 -8.18
N LEU A 25 -7.33 -3.43 -7.53
CA LEU A 25 -6.01 -3.99 -7.77
C LEU A 25 -5.92 -5.43 -7.22
N GLY A 26 -5.12 -6.26 -7.88
CA GLY A 26 -4.87 -7.62 -7.40
C GLY A 26 -4.14 -7.61 -6.06
N ALA A 27 -4.40 -8.61 -5.20
CA ALA A 27 -3.81 -8.68 -3.86
C ALA A 27 -2.27 -8.62 -3.85
N LYS A 28 -1.62 -9.28 -4.80
CA LYS A 28 -0.15 -9.24 -4.96
C LYS A 28 0.35 -7.84 -5.29
N GLU A 29 -0.41 -7.07 -6.04
CA GLU A 29 -0.05 -5.70 -6.40
C GLU A 29 -0.18 -4.78 -5.19
N ILE A 30 -1.28 -4.90 -4.44
CA ILE A 30 -1.48 -4.15 -3.19
C ILE A 30 -0.36 -4.46 -2.21
N ASP A 31 -0.08 -5.75 -1.94
CA ASP A 31 0.99 -6.17 -1.02
C ASP A 31 2.36 -5.59 -1.40
N ARG A 32 2.73 -5.69 -2.68
CA ARG A 32 4.00 -5.13 -3.17
C ARG A 32 4.07 -3.62 -2.97
N ARG A 33 3.00 -2.89 -3.29
CA ARG A 33 2.97 -1.43 -3.15
C ARG A 33 2.96 -0.99 -1.69
N VAL A 34 2.24 -1.69 -0.81
CA VAL A 34 2.27 -1.41 0.63
C VAL A 34 3.69 -1.51 1.18
N ARG A 35 4.45 -2.53 0.79
CA ARG A 35 5.85 -2.69 1.19
C ARG A 35 6.78 -1.68 0.53
N ALA A 36 6.63 -1.44 -0.77
CA ALA A 36 7.54 -0.60 -1.55
C ALA A 36 7.40 0.90 -1.27
N LEU A 37 6.19 1.36 -0.94
CA LEU A 37 5.89 2.78 -0.75
C LEU A 37 5.97 3.22 0.72
N GLN A 38 6.48 2.38 1.62
CA GLN A 38 6.67 2.71 3.03
C GLN A 38 8.15 3.07 3.29
N PRO A 39 8.49 4.19 3.96
CA PRO A 39 7.59 5.12 4.66
C PRO A 39 6.86 6.14 3.78
N TRP A 40 7.41 6.44 2.60
CA TRP A 40 6.92 7.48 1.70
C TRP A 40 6.75 6.93 0.27
N PRO A 41 5.68 7.30 -0.45
CA PRO A 41 4.57 8.19 -0.05
C PRO A 41 3.58 7.57 0.94
N GLY A 42 3.66 6.26 1.15
CA GLY A 42 2.70 5.45 1.85
C GLY A 42 1.59 4.95 0.93
N ALA A 43 1.18 3.70 1.09
CA ALA A 43 0.03 3.16 0.39
C ALA A 43 -1.27 3.47 1.16
N THR A 44 -2.29 3.99 0.48
CA THR A 44 -3.62 4.25 1.03
C THR A 44 -4.68 3.50 0.26
N LEU A 45 -5.70 3.00 0.94
CA LEU A 45 -6.89 2.38 0.33
C LEU A 45 -8.16 3.13 0.79
N PRO A 46 -9.20 3.19 -0.05
CA PRO A 46 -10.47 3.77 0.36
C PRO A 46 -11.15 2.90 1.42
N THR A 47 -11.74 3.54 2.44
CA THR A 47 -12.53 2.86 3.49
C THR A 47 -13.82 3.65 3.74
N PRO A 48 -14.81 3.08 4.44
CA PRO A 48 -16.02 3.82 4.83
C PRO A 48 -15.74 5.10 5.66
N ARG A 49 -14.56 5.20 6.30
CA ARG A 49 -14.14 6.35 7.12
C ARG A 49 -13.20 7.31 6.37
N GLY A 50 -13.12 7.18 5.05
CA GLY A 50 -12.17 7.90 4.19
C GLY A 50 -10.94 7.07 3.84
N ARG A 51 -10.00 7.64 3.10
CA ARG A 51 -8.76 6.94 2.73
C ARG A 51 -7.89 6.73 3.97
N ALA A 52 -7.40 5.50 4.16
CA ALA A 52 -6.53 5.15 5.27
C ALA A 52 -5.21 4.57 4.73
N LYS A 53 -4.10 4.95 5.37
CA LYS A 53 -2.79 4.39 5.06
C LYS A 53 -2.74 2.95 5.57
N VAL A 54 -2.26 2.03 4.74
CA VAL A 54 -1.98 0.65 5.12
C VAL A 54 -0.53 0.58 5.58
N LEU A 55 -0.30 0.02 6.77
CA LEU A 55 1.04 -0.11 7.35
C LEU A 55 1.53 -1.55 7.37
N ALA A 56 0.62 -2.52 7.48
CA ALA A 56 0.91 -3.94 7.45
C ALA A 56 -0.32 -4.73 6.97
N GLY A 57 -0.08 -5.92 6.44
CA GLY A 57 -1.08 -6.86 5.97
C GLY A 57 -0.43 -8.04 5.26
N HIS A 58 -1.26 -8.96 4.79
CA HIS A 58 -0.84 -10.15 4.09
C HIS A 58 -1.83 -10.53 3.00
N ILE A 59 -1.46 -11.52 2.20
CA ILE A 59 -2.31 -12.08 1.16
C ILE A 59 -2.98 -13.34 1.70
N GLU A 60 -4.30 -13.42 1.56
CA GLU A 60 -5.09 -14.64 1.78
C GLU A 60 -5.80 -15.00 0.47
N GLY A 61 -5.32 -16.05 -0.21
CA GLY A 61 -5.83 -16.44 -1.52
C GLY A 61 -5.62 -15.34 -2.56
N ASP A 62 -6.73 -14.77 -3.05
CA ASP A 62 -6.76 -13.68 -4.03
C ASP A 62 -7.02 -12.30 -3.41
N ARG A 63 -7.09 -12.21 -2.08
CA ARG A 63 -7.38 -10.97 -1.34
C ARG A 63 -6.18 -10.49 -0.56
N TYR A 64 -6.05 -9.17 -0.48
CA TYR A 64 -5.13 -8.54 0.45
C TYR A 64 -5.89 -8.21 1.73
N VAL A 65 -5.40 -8.66 2.87
CA VAL A 65 -5.98 -8.47 4.19
C VAL A 65 -5.09 -7.49 4.95
N PRO A 66 -5.50 -6.22 5.10
CA PRO A 66 -4.77 -5.30 5.96
C PRO A 66 -4.87 -5.75 7.41
N GLU A 67 -3.77 -5.63 8.15
CA GLU A 67 -3.74 -5.88 9.59
C GLU A 67 -3.74 -4.57 10.37
N VAL A 68 -2.96 -3.60 9.89
CA VAL A 68 -2.78 -2.30 10.55
C VAL A 68 -3.03 -1.18 9.55
N MET A 69 -3.94 -0.29 9.90
CA MET A 69 -4.31 0.87 9.09
C MET A 69 -4.29 2.15 9.93
N GLN A 70 -4.06 3.28 9.27
CA GLN A 70 -4.00 4.59 9.91
C GLN A 70 -4.84 5.60 9.13
N LEU A 71 -5.87 6.14 9.79
CA LEU A 71 -6.62 7.28 9.28
C LEU A 71 -5.79 8.57 9.43
N PRO A 72 -5.97 9.57 8.54
CA PRO A 72 -5.30 10.86 8.66
C PRO A 72 -5.50 11.49 10.04
N GLY A 73 -4.40 11.91 10.67
CA GLY A 73 -4.42 12.53 12.00
C GLY A 73 -4.74 11.59 13.18
N LYS A 74 -4.87 10.28 12.94
CA LYS A 74 -5.10 9.27 13.99
C LYS A 74 -3.86 8.40 14.19
N ARG A 75 -3.80 7.73 15.34
CA ARG A 75 -2.81 6.68 15.58
C ARG A 75 -3.15 5.44 14.74
N PRO A 76 -2.14 4.63 14.35
CA PRO A 76 -2.38 3.31 13.77
C PRO A 76 -3.32 2.48 14.63
N ALA A 77 -4.22 1.76 13.98
CA ALA A 77 -5.22 0.90 14.62
C ALA A 77 -5.36 -0.40 13.83
N ALA A 78 -6.01 -1.40 14.43
CA ALA A 78 -6.28 -2.65 13.74
C ALA A 78 -7.23 -2.39 12.55
N ALA A 79 -6.98 -3.02 11.40
CA ALA A 79 -7.76 -2.80 10.19
C ALA A 79 -9.26 -3.02 10.41
N LYS A 80 -9.65 -4.04 11.18
CA LYS A 80 -11.05 -4.29 11.59
C LYS A 80 -11.75 -3.04 12.17
N GLN A 81 -11.04 -2.27 13.00
CA GLN A 81 -11.57 -1.04 13.63
C GLN A 81 -11.71 0.11 12.63
N VAL A 82 -10.91 0.10 11.57
CA VAL A 82 -10.89 1.14 10.52
C VAL A 82 -11.91 0.83 9.43
N LEU A 83 -12.00 -0.43 9.01
CA LEU A 83 -12.92 -0.91 7.99
C LEU A 83 -14.38 -0.99 8.48
N GLY A 84 -14.58 -1.12 9.80
CA GLY A 84 -15.91 -1.11 10.41
C GLY A 84 -16.48 -2.50 10.70
N ASP A 85 -15.66 -3.54 10.61
CA ASP A 85 -16.03 -4.90 11.01
C ASP A 85 -15.89 -5.01 12.53
N ALA A 86 -17.02 -4.85 13.22
CA ALA A 86 -17.18 -5.11 14.67
C ALA A 86 -17.55 -6.58 14.91
#